data_AF-A0A841EKF2-F1
#
_entry.id   AF-A0A841EKF2-F1
#
_cell.length_a   1.000
_cell.length_b   1.000
_cell.length_c   1.000
_cell.angle_alpha   90.00
_cell.angle_beta   90.00
_cell.angle_gamma   90.00
#
_symmetry.space_group_name_H-M   'P 1'
#
loop_
_entity.id
_entity.type
_entity.pdbx_description
1 polymer ?
#
loop_
_entity_poly.entity_id
_entity_poly.type
_entity_poly.pdbx_seq_one_letter_code
_entity_poly.pdbx_strand_id
1 'polypeptide(L)'
;MITLNDIHFPVFAIAINHTVSSIPNMSRLQRCTLATFKSGWYEDLKLYDSVGNLFIVEKVERVKIYFSIDLLFLNPFIQISLLLSNKLHTYDFDDLKKIIQDDIRNYPEYWDNINYKKGIMNEIRNSSNMENLYKAYSK
;
A
#
# COMPACT_ATOMS: atom_id res chain seq x y z
N MET A 1 -15.69 10.95 13.04
CA MET A 1 -15.39 9.58 12.57
C MET A 1 -14.97 9.70 11.12
N ILE A 2 -13.69 9.46 10.81
CA ILE A 2 -13.23 9.45 9.41
C ILE A 2 -13.79 8.19 8.77
N THR A 3 -14.35 8.35 7.60
CA THR A 3 -14.87 7.24 6.82
C THR A 3 -13.87 6.90 5.73
N LEU A 4 -13.91 5.66 5.23
CA LEU A 4 -13.10 5.23 4.10
C LEU A 4 -13.29 6.13 2.85
N ASN A 5 -14.41 6.86 2.76
CA ASN A 5 -14.70 7.79 1.67
C ASN A 5 -13.82 9.05 1.67
N ASP A 6 -13.10 9.32 2.76
CA ASP A 6 -12.24 10.51 2.88
C ASP A 6 -10.85 10.29 2.24
N ILE A 7 -10.53 9.06 1.82
CA ILE A 7 -9.24 8.71 1.21
C ILE A 7 -9.24 9.06 -0.29
N HIS A 8 -8.24 9.83 -0.71
CA HIS A 8 -8.01 10.11 -2.13
C HIS A 8 -7.01 9.11 -2.71
N PHE A 9 -7.46 8.29 -3.66
CA PHE A 9 -6.60 7.33 -4.34
C PHE A 9 -5.84 7.97 -5.52
N PRO A 10 -4.73 7.37 -5.98
CA PRO A 10 -4.07 6.19 -5.43
C PRO A 10 -3.42 6.46 -4.07
N VAL A 11 -3.15 5.39 -3.31
CA VAL A 11 -2.46 5.47 -2.03
C VAL A 11 -1.22 4.57 -1.98
N PHE A 12 -0.23 4.96 -1.17
CA PHE A 12 0.84 4.06 -0.75
C PHE A 12 0.53 3.50 0.64
N ALA A 13 0.52 2.19 0.77
CA ALA A 13 0.40 1.49 2.03
C ALA A 13 1.79 1.05 2.51
N ILE A 14 2.16 1.47 3.72
CA ILE A 14 3.48 1.21 4.32
C ILE A 14 3.25 0.44 5.62
N ALA A 15 3.66 -0.82 5.62
CA ALA A 15 3.55 -1.68 6.80
C ALA A 15 4.70 -1.44 7.78
N ILE A 16 4.57 -1.97 9.01
CA ILE A 16 5.57 -1.83 10.09
C ILE A 16 6.95 -2.33 9.65
N ASN A 17 7.00 -3.38 8.83
CA ASN A 17 8.25 -3.92 8.29
C ASN A 17 8.83 -3.10 7.13
N HIS A 18 8.33 -1.88 6.90
CA HIS A 18 8.72 -0.99 5.81
C HIS A 18 8.46 -1.51 4.40
N THR A 19 7.65 -2.57 4.24
CA THR A 19 7.17 -2.96 2.91
C THR A 19 6.18 -1.92 2.37
N VAL A 20 6.32 -1.61 1.08
CA VAL A 20 5.46 -0.64 0.41
C VAL A 20 4.57 -1.32 -0.63
N SER A 21 3.29 -0.99 -0.61
CA SER A 21 2.33 -1.41 -1.64
C SER A 21 1.63 -0.20 -2.25
N SER A 22 1.56 -0.14 -3.57
CA SER A 22 0.76 0.84 -4.28
C SER A 22 -0.66 0.34 -4.49
N ILE A 23 -1.65 1.15 -4.11
CA ILE A 23 -3.06 0.76 -4.10
C ILE A 23 -3.87 1.76 -4.96
N PRO A 24 -4.42 1.33 -6.11
CA PRO A 24 -5.08 2.23 -7.06
C PRO A 24 -6.46 2.72 -6.63
N ASN A 25 -7.17 1.96 -5.79
CA ASN A 25 -8.56 2.24 -5.44
C ASN A 25 -9.01 1.49 -4.18
N MET A 26 -10.17 1.89 -3.67
CA MET A 26 -10.81 1.32 -2.48
C MET A 26 -11.01 -0.20 -2.58
N SER A 27 -11.47 -0.70 -3.73
CA SER A 27 -11.72 -2.13 -3.93
C SER A 27 -10.44 -2.96 -3.74
N ARG A 28 -9.30 -2.45 -4.21
CA ARG A 28 -8.01 -3.09 -4.00
C ARG A 28 -7.52 -3.01 -2.55
N LEU A 29 -7.75 -1.88 -1.87
CA LEU A 29 -7.42 -1.73 -0.44
C LEU A 29 -8.17 -2.74 0.44
N GLN A 30 -9.45 -2.96 0.12
CA GLN A 30 -10.35 -3.84 0.87
C GLN A 30 -10.24 -5.32 0.50
N ARG A 31 -9.30 -5.71 -0.37
CA ARG A 31 -9.15 -7.10 -0.81
C ARG A 31 -7.73 -7.58 -0.56
N CYS A 32 -7.60 -8.63 0.23
CA CYS A 32 -6.32 -9.29 0.51
C CYS A 32 -6.46 -10.80 0.52
N THR A 33 -5.35 -11.51 0.65
CA THR A 33 -5.37 -12.95 0.88
C THR A 33 -5.56 -13.26 2.37
N LEU A 34 -6.09 -14.43 2.69
CA LEU A 34 -6.23 -14.86 4.07
C LEU A 34 -4.89 -14.91 4.82
N ALA A 35 -3.80 -15.28 4.14
CA ALA A 35 -2.45 -15.27 4.72
C ALA A 35 -1.99 -13.85 5.08
N THR A 36 -2.17 -12.87 4.18
CA THR A 36 -1.85 -11.46 4.44
C THR A 36 -2.64 -10.91 5.63
N PHE A 37 -3.91 -11.27 5.73
CA PHE A 37 -4.73 -10.87 6.87
C PHE A 37 -4.22 -11.47 8.19
N LYS A 38 -3.88 -12.77 8.18
CA LYS A 38 -3.37 -13.47 9.37
C LYS A 38 -1.95 -13.09 9.77
N SER A 39 -1.15 -12.53 8.85
CA SER A 39 0.23 -12.13 9.13
C SER A 39 0.35 -10.81 9.90
N GLY A 40 -0.77 -10.14 10.22
CA GLY A 40 -0.76 -8.84 10.88
C GLY A 40 -0.30 -7.70 9.97
N TRP A 41 -0.30 -7.85 8.64
CA TRP A 41 0.20 -6.82 7.71
C TRP A 41 -0.50 -5.46 7.86
N TYR A 42 -1.75 -5.47 8.34
CA TYR A 42 -2.57 -4.27 8.56
C TYR A 42 -2.33 -3.58 9.92
N GLU A 43 -1.58 -4.18 10.83
CA GLU A 43 -1.25 -3.59 12.12
C GLU A 43 -0.40 -2.33 11.91
N ASP A 44 -0.81 -1.19 12.49
CA ASP A 44 -0.23 0.15 12.29
C ASP A 44 0.05 0.52 10.82
N LEU A 45 -0.71 -0.05 9.88
CA LEU A 45 -0.52 0.21 8.46
C LEU A 45 -0.80 1.69 8.17
N LYS A 46 0.20 2.35 7.57
CA LYS A 46 0.11 3.75 7.18
C LYS A 46 -0.33 3.85 5.73
N LEU A 47 -1.35 4.66 5.47
CA LEU A 47 -1.84 4.96 4.13
C LEU A 47 -1.56 6.43 3.79
N TYR A 48 -0.75 6.64 2.77
CA TYR A 48 -0.41 7.96 2.22
C TYR A 48 -1.25 8.19 0.99
N ASP A 49 -2.20 9.12 1.07
CA ASP A 49 -3.16 9.36 0.00
C ASP A 49 -2.62 10.33 -1.07
N SER A 50 -3.36 10.47 -2.17
CA SER A 50 -2.90 11.26 -3.33
C SER A 50 -2.85 12.78 -3.09
N VAL A 51 -3.44 13.28 -2.00
CA VAL A 51 -3.53 14.72 -1.70
C VAL A 51 -2.70 15.14 -0.49
N GLY A 52 -1.95 14.23 0.13
CA GLY A 52 -1.03 14.58 1.22
C GLY A 52 -1.43 14.06 2.60
N ASN A 53 -2.54 13.32 2.72
CA ASN A 53 -3.04 12.86 4.01
C ASN A 53 -2.39 11.55 4.44
N LEU A 54 -2.23 11.40 5.76
CA LEU A 54 -1.79 10.17 6.41
C LEU A 54 -2.95 9.56 7.22
N PHE A 55 -3.33 8.35 6.85
CA PHE A 55 -4.26 7.53 7.63
C PHE A 55 -3.50 6.38 8.27
N ILE A 56 -3.89 6.02 9.49
CA ILE A 56 -3.34 4.86 10.20
C ILE A 56 -4.49 3.87 10.41
N VAL A 57 -4.26 2.61 10.06
CA VAL A 57 -5.21 1.53 10.36
C VAL A 57 -5.20 1.24 11.85
N GLU A 58 -6.34 1.44 12.50
CA GLU A 58 -6.54 1.11 13.92
C GLU A 58 -7.10 -0.29 14.11
N LYS A 59 -7.97 -0.70 13.19
CA LYS A 59 -8.62 -2.01 13.23
C LYS A 59 -8.89 -2.51 11.83
N VAL A 60 -8.75 -3.81 11.65
CA VAL A 60 -9.15 -4.52 10.44
C VAL A 60 -10.13 -5.62 10.80
N GLU A 61 -11.21 -5.73 10.02
CA GLU A 61 -12.23 -6.76 10.22
C GLU A 61 -12.47 -7.51 8.92
N ARG A 62 -12.58 -8.84 9.02
CA ARG A 62 -12.96 -9.67 7.88
C ARG A 62 -14.46 -9.54 7.63
N VAL A 63 -14.84 -9.14 6.42
CA VAL A 63 -16.24 -8.94 6.03
C VAL A 63 -16.78 -10.16 5.26
N LYS A 64 -16.07 -10.58 4.23
CA LYS A 64 -16.55 -11.63 3.31
C LYS A 64 -15.41 -12.47 2.76
N ILE A 65 -15.71 -13.70 2.37
CA ILE A 65 -14.79 -14.58 1.64
C ILE A 65 -15.23 -14.61 0.19
N TYR A 66 -14.32 -14.34 -0.74
CA TYR A 66 -14.55 -14.62 -2.15
C TYR A 66 -14.08 -16.05 -2.41
N PHE A 67 -15.01 -17.00 -2.34
CA PHE A 67 -14.74 -18.36 -2.80
C PHE A 67 -14.82 -18.38 -4.33
N SER A 68 -13.71 -18.62 -5.01
CA SER A 68 -13.73 -19.16 -6.37
C SER A 68 -13.51 -20.67 -6.28
N ILE A 69 -14.34 -21.44 -6.98
CA ILE A 69 -14.36 -22.91 -6.94
C ILE A 69 -13.00 -23.52 -7.35
N ASP A 70 -12.16 -22.77 -8.08
CA ASP A 70 -10.84 -23.20 -8.52
C ASP A 70 -9.68 -23.01 -7.50
N LEU A 71 -9.94 -22.43 -6.32
CA LEU A 71 -8.90 -22.06 -5.32
C LEU A 71 -8.98 -22.82 -3.99
N LEU A 72 -9.60 -24.01 -3.98
CA LEU A 72 -9.86 -24.80 -2.77
C LEU A 72 -8.63 -25.11 -1.90
N PHE A 73 -7.39 -24.87 -2.34
CA PHE A 73 -6.18 -25.29 -1.61
C PHE A 73 -5.05 -24.26 -1.45
N LEU A 74 -5.15 -23.01 -1.92
CA LEU A 74 -3.97 -22.12 -2.00
C LEU A 74 -4.20 -20.65 -1.60
N ASN A 75 -4.76 -20.38 -0.42
CA ASN A 75 -4.86 -19.02 0.17
C ASN A 75 -5.93 -18.10 -0.50
N PRO A 76 -7.20 -18.17 -0.06
CA PRO A 76 -8.31 -17.46 -0.70
C PRO A 76 -8.24 -15.95 -0.51
N PHE A 77 -8.84 -15.21 -1.45
CA PHE A 77 -9.07 -13.78 -1.29
C PHE A 77 -10.27 -13.51 -0.36
N ILE A 78 -10.11 -12.53 0.50
CA ILE A 78 -11.13 -12.03 1.42
C ILE A 78 -11.36 -10.55 1.19
N GLN A 79 -12.55 -10.10 1.57
CA GLN A 79 -12.89 -8.70 1.73
C GLN A 79 -12.70 -8.30 3.20
N ILE A 80 -12.10 -7.14 3.42
CA ILE A 80 -11.88 -6.57 4.74
C ILE A 80 -12.53 -5.18 4.85
N SER A 81 -12.85 -4.79 6.07
CA SER A 81 -13.17 -3.43 6.48
C SER A 81 -12.01 -2.89 7.30
N LEU A 82 -11.74 -1.59 7.17
CA LEU A 82 -10.68 -0.89 7.88
C LEU A 82 -11.29 0.25 8.69
N LEU A 83 -10.94 0.32 9.97
CA LEU A 83 -11.13 1.49 10.80
C LEU A 83 -9.84 2.30 10.76
N LEU A 84 -9.96 3.59 10.46
CA LEU A 84 -8.82 4.49 10.27
C LEU A 84 -8.87 5.64 11.29
N SER A 85 -7.73 5.97 11.87
CA SER A 85 -7.49 7.32 12.37
C SER A 85 -6.84 8.17 11.29
N ASN A 86 -7.29 9.41 11.20
CA ASN A 86 -6.60 10.43 10.44
C ASN A 86 -5.64 11.13 11.39
N LYS A 87 -4.36 11.14 11.03
CA LYS A 87 -3.47 12.17 11.52
C LYS A 87 -3.45 13.22 10.42
N LEU A 88 -4.03 14.39 10.68
CA LEU A 88 -3.95 15.60 9.84
C LEU A 88 -2.53 16.15 9.85
N HIS A 89 -1.57 15.29 9.53
CA HIS A 89 -0.18 15.60 9.41
C HIS A 89 0.20 15.33 7.96
N THR A 90 0.40 16.43 7.23
CA THR A 90 0.98 16.43 5.91
C THR A 90 2.35 15.76 6.02
N TYR A 91 2.50 14.61 5.38
CA TYR A 91 3.79 13.93 5.36
C TYR A 91 4.79 14.75 4.53
N ASP A 92 6.08 14.60 4.83
CA ASP A 92 7.12 15.08 3.93
C ASP A 92 7.21 14.16 2.71
N PHE A 93 6.91 14.69 1.53
CA PHE A 93 6.95 13.95 0.27
C PHE A 93 8.36 13.41 -0.05
N ASP A 94 9.41 14.08 0.41
CA ASP A 94 10.78 13.58 0.27
C ASP A 94 11.03 12.37 1.16
N ASP A 95 10.42 12.30 2.35
CA ASP A 95 10.52 11.13 3.22
C ASP A 95 9.77 9.93 2.64
N LEU A 96 8.60 10.15 2.04
CA LEU A 96 7.89 9.08 1.32
C LEU A 96 8.75 8.50 0.18
N LYS A 97 9.40 9.35 -0.62
CA LYS A 97 10.33 8.90 -1.67
C LYS A 97 11.49 8.07 -1.11
N LYS A 98 12.05 8.44 0.05
CA LYS A 98 13.11 7.65 0.71
C LYS A 98 12.59 6.28 1.12
N ILE A 99 11.42 6.20 1.77
CA ILE A 99 10.84 4.92 2.20
C ILE A 99 10.62 3.99 1.00
N ILE A 100 10.09 4.51 -0.11
CA ILE A 100 9.88 3.73 -1.34
C ILE A 100 11.21 3.25 -1.93
N GLN A 101 12.24 4.12 -1.94
CA GLN A 101 13.57 3.72 -2.41
C GLN A 101 14.21 2.65 -1.52
N ASP A 102 13.95 2.68 -0.21
CA ASP A 102 14.47 1.70 0.73
C ASP A 102 13.75 0.36 0.59
N ASP A 103 12.44 0.32 0.32
CA ASP A 103 11.73 -0.91 -0.07
C ASP A 103 12.42 -1.58 -1.27
N ILE A 104 12.72 -0.82 -2.32
CA ILE A 104 13.40 -1.32 -3.53
C ILE A 104 14.80 -1.90 -3.23
N ARG A 105 15.49 -1.34 -2.23
CA ARG A 105 16.81 -1.80 -1.81
C ARG A 105 16.74 -3.03 -0.91
N ASN A 106 15.74 -3.12 -0.05
CA ASN A 106 15.59 -4.16 0.96
C ASN A 106 15.01 -5.46 0.40
N TYR A 107 14.34 -5.41 -0.76
CA TYR A 107 13.77 -6.58 -1.44
C TYR A 107 14.38 -6.82 -2.84
N PRO A 108 15.71 -6.98 -2.95
CA PRO A 108 16.38 -7.11 -4.24
C PRO A 108 15.89 -8.32 -5.05
N GLU A 109 15.49 -9.42 -4.41
CA GLU A 109 14.95 -10.61 -5.08
C GLU A 109 13.69 -10.33 -5.92
N TYR A 110 12.89 -9.35 -5.51
CA TYR A 110 11.73 -8.89 -6.27
C TYR A 110 12.16 -7.91 -7.38
N TRP A 111 13.00 -6.93 -7.01
CA TRP A 111 13.31 -5.79 -7.87
C TRP A 111 14.45 -6.03 -8.89
N ASP A 112 15.38 -6.95 -8.64
CA ASP A 112 16.51 -7.23 -9.52
C ASP A 112 16.10 -8.00 -10.78
N ASN A 113 14.94 -8.67 -10.74
CA ASN A 113 14.31 -9.26 -11.92
C ASN A 113 13.72 -8.19 -12.87
N ILE A 114 13.68 -6.92 -12.45
CA ILE A 114 13.19 -5.81 -13.25
C ILE A 114 14.39 -5.15 -13.93
N ASN A 115 14.53 -5.38 -15.24
CA ASN A 115 15.61 -4.86 -16.09
C ASN A 115 15.80 -3.32 -16.03
N TYR A 116 14.81 -2.58 -15.50
CA TYR A 116 14.80 -1.12 -15.44
C TYR A 116 14.86 -0.54 -14.01
N LYS A 117 15.27 -1.33 -13.00
CA LYS A 117 15.36 -0.91 -11.58
C LYS A 117 16.05 0.45 -11.37
N LYS A 118 17.19 0.69 -12.03
CA LYS A 118 17.91 1.98 -11.96
C LYS A 118 17.07 3.15 -12.49
N GLY A 119 16.31 2.93 -13.56
CA GLY A 119 15.42 3.93 -14.12
C GLY A 119 14.25 4.24 -13.19
N ILE A 120 13.62 3.21 -12.61
CA ILE A 120 12.55 3.36 -11.61
C ILE A 120 13.03 4.18 -10.41
N MET A 121 14.21 3.86 -9.87
CA MET A 121 14.82 4.63 -8.76
C MET A 121 15.03 6.11 -9.10
N ASN A 122 15.43 6.40 -10.35
CA ASN A 122 15.62 7.76 -10.81
C ASN A 122 14.28 8.49 -11.03
N GLU A 123 13.27 7.82 -11.59
CA GLU A 123 11.91 8.36 -11.73
C GLU A 123 11.30 8.68 -10.36
N ILE A 124 11.46 7.79 -9.37
CA ILE A 124 11.02 8.03 -7.98
C ILE A 124 11.73 9.25 -7.40
N ARG A 125 13.05 9.35 -7.53
CA ARG A 125 13.83 10.49 -7.01
C ARG A 125 13.35 11.83 -7.57
N ASN A 126 13.07 11.86 -8.87
CA ASN A 126 12.69 13.07 -9.61
C ASN A 126 11.18 13.30 -9.65
N SER A 127 10.38 12.45 -9.01
CA SER A 127 8.94 12.63 -8.92
C SER A 127 8.64 13.91 -8.11
N SER A 128 7.75 14.73 -8.65
CA SER A 128 7.34 16.02 -8.08
C SER A 128 5.97 15.98 -7.40
N ASN A 129 5.20 14.91 -7.59
CA ASN A 129 3.88 14.72 -7.00
C ASN A 129 3.55 13.22 -6.84
N MET A 130 2.47 12.94 -6.11
CA MET A 130 2.07 11.56 -5.80
C MET A 130 1.71 10.74 -7.04
N GLU A 131 1.09 11.35 -8.04
CA GLU A 131 0.66 10.64 -9.25
C GLU A 131 1.87 10.10 -10.04
N ASN A 132 2.91 10.94 -10.22
CA ASN A 132 4.16 10.55 -10.87
C ASN A 132 4.90 9.51 -10.04
N LEU A 133 4.91 9.66 -8.72
CA LEU A 133 5.52 8.70 -7.80
C LEU A 133 4.84 7.33 -7.89
N TYR A 134 3.51 7.31 -7.89
CA TYR A 134 2.69 6.11 -8.06
C TYR A 134 2.96 5.43 -9.40
N LYS A 135 2.97 6.20 -10.50
CA LYS A 135 3.27 5.69 -11.84
C LYS A 135 4.67 5.09 -11.93
N ALA A 136 5.67 5.70 -11.29
CA ALA A 136 7.03 5.20 -11.29
C ALA A 136 7.16 3.87 -10.53
N TYR A 137 6.55 3.79 -9.34
CA TYR A 137 6.64 2.60 -8.48
C TYR A 137 5.78 1.42 -8.95
N SER A 138 4.68 1.67 -9.66
CA SER A 138 3.71 0.63 -10.06
C SER A 138 3.98 0.02 -11.44
N LYS A 139 5.18 0.23 -12.01
CA LYS A 139 5.63 -0.36 -13.28
C LYS A 139 6.12 -1.78 -13.09
#